data_AF-A0A1Y5E5E1-F1
#
_entry.id   AF-A0A1Y5E5E1-F1
#
_cell.length_a   1.000
_cell.length_b   1.000
_cell.length_c   1.000
_cell.angle_alpha   90.00
_cell.angle_beta   90.00
_cell.angle_gamma   90.00
#
_symmetry.space_group_name_H-M   'P 1'
#
loop_
_entity.id
_entity.type
_entity.pdbx_description
1 polymer ?
#
loop_
_entity_poly.entity_id
_entity_poly.type
_entity_poly.pdbx_seq_one_letter_code
_entity_poly.pdbx_strand_id
1 'polypeptide(L)'
;MRAYIPDLTGFLSWLDLAGHKYVVLREPEIYREGFPAPGSKQDVDLLVDDTGQEAIEQKYGKGVKWEGVKCDIYSRSGLGKGANNGHPYFPSSLADRILENRVMYEDLFYVPAPQDHFDSLLYHIAYQKGEGSHVGFDDPKNLKSTKYYKALKNLSETVGVEIPSTLCDMHWYLKEIDCEVPLAWLRLDVMKKFESHRKSFFQAWLMDHLPGEFNFFVIRKTARKHGREAEIVKVLEKHYEVMKVLKLGFMDQKIKARKMRGNKWRNGGPPVLAVLLFDPEPGVTTEEDRKIHPFVFNDRQFFKRGYREHFLKSTSAHRKANPLHSTDNEAEAIGHLPMFFNKDEVAQILEDLDLRREKLEKETG
;
A
#
# COMPACT_ATOMS: atom_id res chain seq x y z
N MET A 1 -3.21 -17.69 -3.42
CA MET A 1 -2.73 -18.90 -2.73
C MET A 1 -1.45 -19.36 -3.38
N ARG A 2 -0.62 -20.12 -2.67
CA ARG A 2 0.51 -20.83 -3.28
C ARG A 2 0.12 -22.29 -3.45
N ALA A 3 0.21 -22.78 -4.68
CA ALA A 3 0.08 -24.19 -5.02
C ALA A 3 1.40 -24.69 -5.60
N TYR A 4 1.68 -25.98 -5.44
CA TYR A 4 2.80 -26.64 -6.09
C TYR A 4 2.23 -27.68 -7.03
N ILE A 5 2.36 -27.43 -8.34
CA ILE A 5 1.69 -28.19 -9.40
C ILE A 5 2.71 -29.12 -10.07
N PRO A 6 2.57 -30.45 -9.98
CA PRO A 6 3.53 -31.40 -10.57
C PRO A 6 3.56 -31.39 -12.10
N ASP A 7 2.39 -31.24 -12.71
CA ASP A 7 2.19 -31.19 -14.16
C ASP A 7 1.30 -29.98 -14.50
N LEU A 8 1.94 -28.91 -14.97
CA LEU A 8 1.24 -27.66 -15.32
C LEU A 8 0.37 -27.82 -16.57
N THR A 9 0.80 -28.59 -17.56
CA THR A 9 0.01 -28.79 -18.79
C THR A 9 -1.28 -29.55 -18.48
N GLY A 10 -1.18 -30.66 -17.74
CA GLY A 10 -2.35 -31.40 -17.29
C GLY A 10 -3.25 -30.60 -16.33
N PHE A 11 -2.65 -29.75 -15.50
CA PHE A 11 -3.39 -28.84 -14.61
C PHE A 11 -4.21 -27.80 -15.37
N LEU A 12 -3.64 -27.12 -16.37
CA LEU A 12 -4.33 -26.12 -17.17
C LEU A 12 -5.43 -26.75 -18.03
N SER A 13 -5.16 -27.92 -18.63
CA SER A 13 -6.17 -28.71 -19.34
C SER A 13 -7.32 -29.13 -18.42
N TRP A 14 -7.02 -29.53 -17.18
CA TRP A 14 -8.05 -29.86 -16.19
C TRP A 14 -8.94 -28.66 -15.85
N LEU A 15 -8.38 -27.45 -15.71
CA LEU A 15 -9.18 -26.24 -15.48
C LEU A 15 -10.13 -25.96 -16.66
N ASP A 16 -9.62 -26.05 -17.88
CA ASP A 16 -10.40 -25.82 -19.10
C ASP A 16 -11.54 -26.83 -19.26
N LEU A 17 -11.25 -28.13 -19.11
CA LEU A 17 -12.24 -29.20 -19.17
C LEU A 17 -13.30 -29.11 -18.07
N ALA A 18 -12.94 -28.56 -16.91
CA ALA A 18 -13.87 -28.31 -15.81
C ALA A 18 -14.68 -27.00 -15.98
N GLY A 19 -14.41 -26.22 -17.03
CA GLY A 19 -15.10 -24.96 -17.31
C GLY A 19 -14.67 -23.78 -16.43
N HIS A 20 -13.53 -23.89 -15.73
CA HIS A 20 -13.01 -22.79 -14.91
C HIS A 20 -12.24 -21.80 -15.79
N LYS A 21 -12.59 -20.52 -15.71
CA LYS A 21 -11.83 -19.47 -16.39
C LYS A 21 -10.49 -19.27 -15.66
N TYR A 22 -9.41 -19.29 -16.42
CA TYR A 22 -8.07 -19.00 -15.93
C TYR A 22 -7.25 -18.22 -16.94
N VAL A 23 -6.22 -17.54 -16.46
CA VAL A 23 -5.24 -16.83 -17.27
C VAL A 23 -3.85 -16.96 -16.64
N VAL A 24 -2.84 -17.29 -17.45
CA VAL A 24 -1.43 -17.15 -17.09
C VAL A 24 -1.03 -15.68 -17.29
N LEU A 25 -0.67 -14.99 -16.21
CA LEU A 25 -0.70 -13.52 -16.18
C LEU A 25 0.47 -12.81 -16.87
N ARG A 26 1.65 -13.43 -16.94
CA ARG A 26 2.89 -12.73 -17.28
C ARG A 26 3.84 -13.60 -18.09
N GLU A 27 4.56 -12.94 -19.00
CA GLU A 27 5.68 -13.50 -19.78
C GLU A 27 5.33 -14.84 -20.48
N PRO A 28 4.18 -14.97 -21.17
CA PRO A 28 3.75 -16.26 -21.75
C PRO A 28 4.77 -16.86 -22.72
N GLU A 29 5.57 -16.02 -23.38
CA GLU A 29 6.61 -16.43 -24.31
C GLU A 29 7.68 -17.33 -23.68
N ILE A 30 7.92 -17.23 -22.38
CA ILE A 30 8.93 -18.07 -21.71
C ILE A 30 8.43 -19.51 -21.48
N TYR A 31 7.12 -19.74 -21.65
CA TYR A 31 6.49 -21.05 -21.46
C TYR A 31 6.17 -21.74 -22.79
N ARG A 32 6.50 -21.13 -23.94
CA ARG A 32 6.24 -21.70 -25.29
C ARG A 32 6.83 -23.10 -25.46
N GLU A 33 8.04 -23.32 -24.96
CA GLU A 33 8.74 -24.61 -25.05
C GLU A 33 8.41 -25.56 -23.89
N GLY A 34 7.55 -25.12 -22.96
CA GLY A 34 7.15 -25.86 -21.77
C GLY A 34 7.26 -25.05 -20.49
N PHE A 35 6.63 -25.55 -19.43
CA PHE A 35 6.66 -24.94 -18.11
C PHE A 35 7.94 -25.29 -17.34
N PRO A 36 8.28 -24.52 -16.28
CA PRO A 36 9.43 -24.82 -15.44
C PRO A 36 9.36 -26.25 -14.87
N ALA A 37 10.53 -26.86 -14.60
CA ALA A 37 10.56 -28.15 -13.92
C ALA A 37 10.14 -28.02 -12.44
N PRO A 38 9.55 -29.07 -11.82
CA PRO A 38 9.31 -29.12 -10.38
C PRO A 38 10.53 -28.73 -9.55
N GLY A 39 10.31 -27.93 -8.50
CA GLY A 39 11.40 -27.41 -7.66
C GLY A 39 12.18 -26.23 -8.24
N SER A 40 11.86 -25.76 -9.45
CA SER A 40 12.42 -24.52 -10.02
C SER A 40 12.17 -23.30 -9.12
N LYS A 41 13.05 -22.30 -9.25
CA LYS A 41 12.88 -20.97 -8.61
C LYS A 41 11.87 -20.08 -9.34
N GLN A 42 11.56 -20.41 -10.59
CA GLN A 42 10.59 -19.69 -11.40
C GLN A 42 9.17 -20.08 -10.97
N ASP A 43 8.35 -19.07 -10.72
CA ASP A 43 6.93 -19.23 -10.44
C ASP A 43 6.08 -18.93 -11.67
N VAL A 44 4.83 -19.41 -11.63
CA VAL A 44 3.77 -19.09 -12.59
C VAL A 44 2.68 -18.34 -11.83
N ASP A 45 2.31 -17.16 -12.31
CA ASP A 45 1.22 -16.38 -11.74
C ASP A 45 -0.07 -16.60 -12.53
N LEU A 46 -1.14 -16.97 -11.84
CA LEU A 46 -2.44 -17.21 -12.46
C LEU A 46 -3.53 -16.33 -11.85
N LEU A 47 -4.42 -15.83 -12.68
CA LEU A 47 -5.74 -15.35 -12.26
C LEU A 47 -6.78 -16.41 -12.63
N VAL A 48 -7.68 -16.74 -11.71
CA VAL A 48 -8.75 -17.71 -11.90
C VAL A 48 -10.07 -17.15 -11.41
N ASP A 49 -11.19 -17.67 -11.92
CA ASP A 49 -12.48 -17.42 -11.28
C ASP A 49 -12.55 -18.04 -9.87
N ASP A 50 -13.53 -17.60 -9.08
CA ASP A 50 -13.62 -17.99 -7.67
C ASP A 50 -13.86 -19.50 -7.50
N THR A 51 -14.68 -20.10 -8.36
CA THR A 51 -14.96 -21.55 -8.33
C THR A 51 -13.72 -22.38 -8.68
N GLY A 52 -12.91 -21.89 -9.61
CA GLY A 52 -11.63 -22.48 -9.99
C GLY A 52 -10.64 -22.39 -8.84
N GLN A 53 -10.57 -21.28 -8.12
CA GLN A 53 -9.70 -21.18 -6.94
C GLN A 53 -10.07 -22.21 -5.87
N GLU A 54 -11.36 -22.38 -5.58
CA GLU A 54 -11.83 -23.39 -4.63
C GLU A 54 -11.48 -24.81 -5.08
N ALA A 55 -11.70 -25.14 -6.35
CA ALA A 55 -11.35 -26.44 -6.92
C ALA A 55 -9.83 -26.71 -6.85
N ILE A 56 -9.00 -25.70 -7.17
CA ILE A 56 -7.54 -25.79 -7.06
C ILE A 56 -7.13 -26.02 -5.60
N GLU A 57 -7.75 -25.32 -4.65
CA GLU A 57 -7.44 -25.51 -3.23
C GLU A 57 -7.79 -26.91 -2.74
N GLN A 58 -8.93 -27.46 -3.14
CA GLN A 58 -9.33 -28.82 -2.79
C GLN A 58 -8.36 -29.86 -3.35
N LYS A 59 -7.93 -29.69 -4.60
CA LYS A 59 -7.07 -30.67 -5.30
C LYS A 59 -5.59 -30.53 -4.97
N TYR A 60 -5.07 -29.31 -4.85
CA TYR A 60 -3.63 -29.01 -4.75
C TYR A 60 -3.24 -28.20 -3.51
N GLY A 61 -4.18 -27.86 -2.62
CA GLY A 61 -3.92 -27.03 -1.43
C GLY A 61 -2.94 -27.64 -0.40
N LYS A 62 -2.62 -28.93 -0.54
CA LYS A 62 -1.63 -29.66 0.28
C LYS A 62 -0.39 -30.10 -0.53
N GLY A 63 -0.21 -29.55 -1.73
CA GLY A 63 0.90 -29.91 -2.61
C GLY A 63 2.27 -29.66 -1.99
N VAL A 64 3.23 -30.52 -2.31
CA VAL A 64 4.57 -30.51 -1.74
C VAL A 64 5.54 -29.72 -2.61
N LYS A 65 6.34 -28.83 -2.01
CA LYS A 65 7.17 -27.84 -2.73
C LYS A 65 8.14 -28.43 -3.75
N TRP A 66 8.80 -29.54 -3.43
CA TRP A 66 9.80 -30.15 -4.32
C TRP A 66 9.18 -31.00 -5.42
N GLU A 67 7.87 -31.28 -5.36
CA GLU A 67 7.15 -32.15 -6.30
C GLU A 67 6.41 -31.35 -7.37
N GLY A 68 6.42 -30.01 -7.30
CA GLY A 68 5.72 -29.18 -8.26
C GLY A 68 6.36 -27.84 -8.52
N VAL A 69 5.85 -27.17 -9.54
CA VAL A 69 6.15 -25.79 -9.88
C VAL A 69 5.35 -24.87 -8.98
N LYS A 70 5.99 -23.84 -8.42
CA LYS A 70 5.31 -22.85 -7.60
C LYS A 70 4.35 -22.04 -8.47
N CYS A 71 3.07 -22.11 -8.16
CA CYS A 71 2.05 -21.26 -8.77
C CYS A 71 1.48 -20.30 -7.72
N ASP A 72 1.56 -19.00 -7.98
CA ASP A 72 0.83 -17.98 -7.22
C ASP A 72 -0.54 -17.79 -7.89
N ILE A 73 -1.58 -18.35 -7.28
CA ILE A 73 -2.96 -18.37 -7.79
C ILE A 73 -3.76 -17.26 -7.14
N TYR A 74 -4.26 -16.30 -7.92
CA TYR A 74 -5.14 -15.24 -7.47
C TYR A 74 -6.57 -15.52 -7.92
N SER A 75 -7.55 -15.34 -7.03
CA SER A 75 -8.96 -15.41 -7.41
C SER A 75 -9.48 -14.04 -7.83
N ARG A 76 -10.47 -14.04 -8.74
CA ARG A 76 -11.21 -12.86 -9.19
C ARG A 76 -11.59 -11.92 -8.04
N SER A 77 -12.26 -12.44 -7.01
CA SER A 77 -12.76 -11.66 -5.89
C SER A 77 -11.86 -11.69 -4.65
N GLY A 78 -10.67 -12.29 -4.74
CA GLY A 78 -9.81 -12.52 -3.58
C GLY A 78 -10.37 -13.52 -2.56
N LEU A 79 -11.49 -14.20 -2.85
CA LEU A 79 -12.07 -15.23 -1.99
C LEU A 79 -11.10 -16.37 -1.68
N GLY A 80 -11.37 -17.05 -0.56
CA GLY A 80 -10.59 -18.18 -0.08
C GLY A 80 -9.13 -17.81 0.20
N LYS A 81 -8.20 -18.66 -0.29
CA LYS A 81 -6.77 -18.35 -0.22
C LYS A 81 -6.28 -17.54 -1.43
N GLY A 82 -7.16 -17.08 -2.32
CA GLY A 82 -6.82 -16.36 -3.54
C GLY A 82 -6.45 -14.88 -3.37
N ALA A 83 -6.68 -14.28 -2.20
CA ALA A 83 -6.28 -12.91 -1.91
C ALA A 83 -4.76 -12.68 -1.96
N ASN A 84 -4.38 -11.45 -2.28
CA ASN A 84 -3.05 -10.89 -2.07
C ASN A 84 -3.12 -9.80 -1.01
N ASN A 85 -2.28 -9.89 0.02
CA ASN A 85 -2.27 -8.95 1.15
C ASN A 85 -3.63 -8.70 1.85
N GLY A 86 -4.58 -9.63 1.71
CA GLY A 86 -5.90 -9.53 2.34
C GLY A 86 -6.98 -8.89 1.46
N HIS A 87 -6.67 -8.61 0.19
CA HIS A 87 -7.63 -8.13 -0.81
C HIS A 87 -7.42 -8.83 -2.17
N PRO A 88 -8.33 -8.70 -3.15
CA PRO A 88 -8.11 -9.19 -4.52
C PRO A 88 -6.83 -8.64 -5.15
N TYR A 89 -6.25 -9.39 -6.09
CA TYR A 89 -5.04 -8.95 -6.79
C TYR A 89 -5.28 -7.79 -7.77
N PHE A 90 -6.46 -7.75 -8.37
CA PHE A 90 -6.91 -6.70 -9.28
C PHE A 90 -8.30 -6.21 -8.83
N PRO A 91 -8.68 -4.95 -9.14
CA PRO A 91 -10.07 -4.51 -9.03
C PRO A 91 -10.97 -5.39 -9.89
N SER A 92 -12.24 -5.54 -9.48
CA SER A 92 -13.19 -6.44 -10.14
C SER A 92 -13.33 -6.17 -11.64
N SER A 93 -13.40 -4.89 -12.03
CA SER A 93 -13.45 -4.45 -13.43
C SER A 93 -12.30 -5.02 -14.27
N LEU A 94 -11.07 -4.93 -13.77
CA LEU A 94 -9.88 -5.44 -14.45
C LEU A 94 -9.80 -6.97 -14.40
N ALA A 95 -10.12 -7.60 -13.28
CA ALA A 95 -10.12 -9.06 -13.15
C ALA A 95 -11.13 -9.71 -14.12
N ASP A 96 -12.30 -9.11 -14.26
CA ASP A 96 -13.38 -9.58 -15.14
C ASP A 96 -12.95 -9.51 -16.60
N ARG A 97 -12.46 -8.35 -17.03
CA ARG A 97 -11.89 -8.17 -18.39
C ARG A 97 -10.83 -9.20 -18.71
N ILE A 98 -9.86 -9.41 -17.82
CA ILE A 98 -8.77 -10.40 -18.02
C ILE A 98 -9.35 -11.81 -18.25
N LEU A 99 -10.29 -12.26 -17.42
CA LEU A 99 -10.84 -13.62 -17.50
C LEU A 99 -11.81 -13.80 -18.68
N GLU A 100 -12.57 -12.77 -19.02
CA GLU A 100 -13.59 -12.80 -20.07
C GLU A 100 -12.98 -12.67 -21.47
N ASN A 101 -12.03 -11.75 -21.64
CA ASN A 101 -11.37 -11.49 -22.93
C ASN A 101 -10.14 -12.36 -23.17
N ARG A 102 -9.82 -13.30 -22.27
CA ARG A 102 -8.64 -14.17 -22.39
C ARG A 102 -8.52 -14.78 -23.79
N VAL A 103 -7.30 -14.88 -24.28
CA VAL A 103 -7.00 -15.43 -25.60
C VAL A 103 -6.15 -16.68 -25.46
N MET A 104 -6.35 -17.66 -26.34
CA MET A 104 -5.50 -18.85 -26.39
C MET A 104 -4.14 -18.47 -26.97
N TYR A 105 -3.08 -18.70 -26.21
CA TYR A 105 -1.71 -18.49 -26.65
C TYR A 105 -1.18 -19.76 -27.33
N GLU A 106 -1.05 -19.72 -28.66
CA GLU A 106 -0.44 -20.78 -29.48
C GLU A 106 -1.03 -22.18 -29.23
N ASP A 107 -2.34 -22.28 -28.98
CA ASP A 107 -3.04 -23.52 -28.62
C ASP A 107 -2.52 -24.21 -27.34
N LEU A 108 -1.80 -23.49 -26.47
CA LEU A 108 -1.20 -24.02 -25.24
C LEU A 108 -2.02 -23.68 -23.99
N PHE A 109 -2.29 -22.40 -23.75
CA PHE A 109 -2.97 -21.92 -22.55
C PHE A 109 -3.55 -20.52 -22.73
N TYR A 110 -4.48 -20.14 -21.85
CA TYR A 110 -5.06 -18.80 -21.86
C TYR A 110 -4.15 -17.74 -21.25
N VAL A 111 -4.05 -16.60 -21.92
CA VAL A 111 -3.34 -15.37 -21.50
C VAL A 111 -4.30 -14.18 -21.56
N PRO A 112 -4.01 -13.03 -20.91
CA PRO A 112 -4.86 -11.85 -21.08
C PRO A 112 -4.80 -11.38 -22.54
N ALA A 113 -5.90 -10.81 -23.05
CA ALA A 113 -5.87 -10.07 -24.32
C ALA A 113 -4.84 -8.92 -24.25
N PRO A 114 -4.29 -8.44 -25.39
CA PRO A 114 -3.19 -7.46 -25.38
C PRO A 114 -3.43 -6.22 -24.50
N GLN A 115 -4.62 -5.61 -24.58
CA GLN A 115 -4.99 -4.46 -23.73
C GLN A 115 -5.04 -4.84 -22.25
N ASP A 116 -5.70 -5.94 -21.90
CA ASP A 116 -5.82 -6.39 -20.52
C ASP A 116 -4.46 -6.84 -19.93
N HIS A 117 -3.55 -7.34 -20.78
CA HIS A 117 -2.17 -7.67 -20.38
C HIS A 117 -1.37 -6.39 -20.10
N PHE A 118 -1.52 -5.37 -20.93
CA PHE A 118 -0.89 -4.07 -20.70
C PHE A 118 -1.36 -3.46 -19.38
N ASP A 119 -2.68 -3.34 -19.18
CA ASP A 119 -3.28 -2.74 -17.99
C ASP A 119 -2.90 -3.52 -16.72
N SER A 120 -2.97 -4.85 -16.75
CA SER A 120 -2.62 -5.70 -15.61
C SER A 120 -1.13 -5.66 -15.26
N LEU A 121 -0.25 -5.49 -16.25
CA LEU A 121 1.19 -5.32 -16.02
C LEU A 121 1.49 -3.96 -15.39
N LEU A 122 0.86 -2.88 -15.86
CA LEU A 122 0.96 -1.56 -15.22
C LEU A 122 0.44 -1.61 -13.77
N TYR A 123 -0.71 -2.24 -13.53
CA TYR A 123 -1.28 -2.41 -12.20
C TYR A 123 -0.33 -3.18 -11.27
N HIS A 124 0.26 -4.27 -11.78
CA HIS A 124 1.25 -5.04 -11.04
C HIS A 124 2.45 -4.19 -10.61
N ILE A 125 2.99 -3.40 -11.54
CA ILE A 125 4.16 -2.56 -11.30
C ILE A 125 3.83 -1.45 -10.30
N ALA A 126 2.74 -0.71 -10.54
CA ALA A 126 2.34 0.43 -9.73
C ALA A 126 1.94 0.01 -8.31
N TYR A 127 0.95 -0.87 -8.17
CA TYR A 127 0.31 -1.12 -6.87
C TYR A 127 0.85 -2.36 -6.16
N GLN A 128 1.14 -3.45 -6.89
CA GLN A 128 1.59 -4.70 -6.27
C GLN A 128 3.09 -4.70 -5.93
N LYS A 129 3.89 -4.01 -6.73
CA LYS A 129 5.34 -3.86 -6.51
C LYS A 129 5.72 -2.48 -6.00
N GLY A 130 5.10 -1.41 -6.50
CA GLY A 130 5.48 -0.02 -6.21
C GLY A 130 6.96 0.20 -6.50
N GLU A 131 7.69 0.85 -5.59
CA GLU A 131 9.13 1.08 -5.72
C GLU A 131 9.96 -0.22 -5.75
N GLY A 132 9.39 -1.34 -5.29
CA GLY A 132 10.02 -2.67 -5.42
C GLY A 132 10.05 -3.19 -6.86
N SER A 133 9.41 -2.51 -7.81
CA SER A 133 9.54 -2.77 -9.24
C SER A 133 10.81 -2.18 -9.86
N HIS A 134 11.48 -1.27 -9.14
CA HIS A 134 12.56 -0.41 -9.62
C HIS A 134 12.16 0.61 -10.70
N VAL A 135 10.87 0.77 -10.99
CA VAL A 135 10.36 1.91 -11.75
C VAL A 135 10.41 3.16 -10.86
N GLY A 136 10.87 4.29 -11.42
CA GLY A 136 10.98 5.56 -10.71
C GLY A 136 9.60 6.13 -10.38
N PHE A 137 9.49 6.87 -9.27
CA PHE A 137 8.26 7.58 -8.94
C PHE A 137 7.89 8.63 -10.00
N ASP A 138 8.88 9.44 -10.39
CA ASP A 138 8.81 10.55 -11.34
C ASP A 138 10.01 10.60 -12.33
N ASP A 139 10.89 9.59 -12.29
CA ASP A 139 12.04 9.48 -13.21
C ASP A 139 11.79 8.43 -14.30
N PRO A 140 11.51 8.86 -15.55
CA PRO A 140 11.21 7.95 -16.67
C PRO A 140 12.41 7.09 -17.10
N LYS A 141 13.64 7.48 -16.74
CA LYS A 141 14.85 6.75 -17.15
C LYS A 141 14.96 5.39 -16.47
N ASN A 142 14.36 5.25 -15.28
CA ASN A 142 14.42 4.02 -14.50
C ASN A 142 13.64 2.88 -15.12
N LEU A 143 12.59 3.14 -15.92
CA LEU A 143 11.81 2.08 -16.54
C LEU A 143 12.67 1.18 -17.44
N LYS A 144 13.54 1.78 -18.28
CA LYS A 144 14.33 1.08 -19.30
C LYS A 144 15.30 0.04 -18.74
N SER A 145 15.69 0.15 -17.47
CA SER A 145 16.60 -0.79 -16.80
C SER A 145 15.86 -1.92 -16.08
N THR A 146 14.53 -1.86 -15.99
CA THR A 146 13.73 -2.91 -15.34
C THR A 146 13.49 -4.10 -16.27
N LYS A 147 13.19 -5.26 -15.67
CA LYS A 147 12.77 -6.45 -16.41
C LYS A 147 11.44 -6.28 -17.17
N TYR A 148 10.63 -5.29 -16.78
CA TYR A 148 9.30 -5.07 -17.36
C TYR A 148 9.32 -4.32 -18.68
N TYR A 149 10.40 -3.59 -18.98
CA TYR A 149 10.45 -2.66 -20.11
C TYR A 149 10.17 -3.35 -21.45
N LYS A 150 10.76 -4.52 -21.70
CA LYS A 150 10.56 -5.25 -22.97
C LYS A 150 9.10 -5.67 -23.14
N ALA A 151 8.50 -6.22 -22.10
CA ALA A 151 7.10 -6.64 -22.13
C ALA A 151 6.16 -5.45 -22.35
N LEU A 152 6.35 -4.37 -21.58
CA LEU A 152 5.57 -3.15 -21.73
C LEU A 152 5.71 -2.53 -23.12
N LYS A 153 6.92 -2.50 -23.68
CA LYS A 153 7.17 -1.96 -25.02
C LYS A 153 6.46 -2.76 -26.10
N ASN A 154 6.54 -4.08 -26.05
CA ASN A 154 5.86 -4.93 -27.02
C ASN A 154 4.34 -4.79 -26.92
N LEU A 155 3.80 -4.76 -25.70
CA LEU A 155 2.38 -4.58 -25.45
C LEU A 155 1.91 -3.20 -25.92
N SER A 156 2.65 -2.13 -25.62
CA SER A 156 2.33 -0.76 -26.00
C SER A 156 2.28 -0.59 -27.52
N GLU A 157 3.24 -1.18 -28.24
CA GLU A 157 3.24 -1.22 -29.71
C GLU A 157 2.03 -1.99 -30.27
N THR A 158 1.61 -3.06 -29.58
CA THR A 158 0.46 -3.88 -29.99
C THR A 158 -0.87 -3.15 -29.77
N VAL A 159 -1.01 -2.41 -28.67
CA VAL A 159 -2.26 -1.73 -28.32
C VAL A 159 -2.33 -0.29 -28.85
N GLY A 160 -1.22 0.27 -29.32
CA GLY A 160 -1.15 1.64 -29.83
C GLY A 160 -1.22 2.71 -28.74
N VAL A 161 -0.72 2.41 -27.54
CA VAL A 161 -0.73 3.31 -26.36
C VAL A 161 0.71 3.68 -26.00
N GLU A 162 0.96 4.93 -25.57
CA GLU A 162 2.29 5.32 -25.07
C GLU A 162 2.54 4.69 -23.68
N ILE A 163 3.77 4.22 -23.43
CA ILE A 163 4.11 3.57 -22.17
C ILE A 163 4.14 4.59 -21.01
N PRO A 164 3.31 4.44 -19.97
CA PRO A 164 3.48 5.21 -18.74
C PRO A 164 4.84 4.90 -18.11
N SER A 165 5.68 5.91 -17.98
CA SER A 165 7.11 5.73 -17.78
C SER A 165 7.57 5.77 -16.32
N THR A 166 6.68 6.22 -15.43
CA THR A 166 6.89 6.38 -14.00
C THR A 166 5.72 5.79 -13.20
N LEU A 167 5.90 5.54 -11.90
CA LEU A 167 4.79 5.08 -11.05
C LEU A 167 3.65 6.11 -11.00
N CYS A 168 3.97 7.41 -11.09
CA CYS A 168 3.00 8.49 -11.21
C CYS A 168 2.19 8.38 -12.51
N ASP A 169 2.86 8.25 -13.66
CA ASP A 169 2.19 8.10 -14.96
C ASP A 169 1.30 6.84 -14.98
N MET A 170 1.79 5.74 -14.40
CA MET A 170 1.04 4.49 -14.30
C MET A 170 -0.22 4.65 -13.45
N HIS A 171 -0.15 5.39 -12.34
CA HIS A 171 -1.33 5.69 -11.53
C HIS A 171 -2.37 6.46 -12.34
N TRP A 172 -1.97 7.52 -13.02
CA TRP A 172 -2.90 8.36 -13.79
C TRP A 172 -3.54 7.59 -14.94
N TYR A 173 -2.75 6.79 -15.67
CA TYR A 173 -3.29 5.90 -16.70
C TYR A 173 -4.33 4.93 -16.12
N LEU A 174 -4.00 4.24 -15.03
CA LEU A 174 -4.90 3.27 -14.40
C LEU A 174 -6.17 3.93 -13.85
N LYS A 175 -6.06 5.15 -13.33
CA LYS A 175 -7.21 5.92 -12.84
C LYS A 175 -8.12 6.37 -13.97
N GLU A 176 -7.57 6.74 -15.13
CA GLU A 176 -8.36 7.13 -16.31
C GLU A 176 -9.24 5.98 -16.82
N ILE A 177 -8.81 4.74 -16.63
CA ILE A 177 -9.55 3.53 -17.03
C ILE A 177 -10.29 2.83 -15.87
N ASP A 178 -10.55 3.55 -14.76
CA ASP A 178 -11.25 3.05 -13.56
C ASP A 178 -10.63 1.76 -12.98
N CYS A 179 -9.30 1.69 -12.98
CA CYS A 179 -8.48 0.58 -12.49
C CYS A 179 -7.47 1.03 -11.42
N GLU A 180 -7.67 2.18 -10.77
CA GLU A 180 -6.87 2.59 -9.63
C GLU A 180 -7.04 1.65 -8.43
N VAL A 181 -6.09 1.70 -7.50
CA VAL A 181 -6.17 0.93 -6.26
C VAL A 181 -7.29 1.48 -5.36
N PRO A 182 -8.26 0.66 -4.92
CA PRO A 182 -9.24 1.10 -3.94
C PRO A 182 -8.58 1.58 -2.65
N LEU A 183 -9.08 2.67 -2.07
CA LEU A 183 -8.51 3.28 -0.86
C LEU A 183 -8.39 2.28 0.31
N ALA A 184 -9.39 1.43 0.50
CA ALA A 184 -9.35 0.38 1.52
C ALA A 184 -8.16 -0.57 1.34
N TRP A 185 -7.81 -0.92 0.09
CA TRP A 185 -6.68 -1.79 -0.21
C TRP A 185 -5.35 -1.07 0.00
N LEU A 186 -5.26 0.19 -0.43
CA LEU A 186 -4.09 1.03 -0.19
C LEU A 186 -3.79 1.17 1.31
N ARG A 187 -4.81 1.37 2.15
CA ARG A 187 -4.68 1.40 3.62
C ARG A 187 -4.16 0.07 4.18
N LEU A 188 -4.70 -1.07 3.72
CA LEU A 188 -4.24 -2.41 4.11
C LEU A 188 -2.77 -2.64 3.76
N ASP A 189 -2.37 -2.32 2.53
CA ASP A 189 -1.00 -2.47 2.06
C ASP A 189 -0.02 -1.58 2.84
N VAL A 190 -0.40 -0.34 3.12
CA VAL A 190 0.38 0.58 3.95
C VAL A 190 0.57 -0.01 5.35
N MET A 191 -0.50 -0.41 6.02
CA MET A 191 -0.41 -1.03 7.36
C MET A 191 0.54 -2.24 7.37
N LYS A 192 0.41 -3.14 6.40
CA LYS A 192 1.26 -4.34 6.27
C LYS A 192 2.73 -4.01 5.99
N LYS A 193 3.01 -3.03 5.14
CA LYS A 193 4.39 -2.56 4.90
C LYS A 193 5.00 -1.95 6.17
N PHE A 194 4.22 -1.25 6.98
CA PHE A 194 4.69 -0.68 8.24
C PHE A 194 5.01 -1.73 9.31
N GLU A 195 4.26 -2.83 9.39
CA GLU A 195 4.62 -3.99 10.22
C GLU A 195 6.02 -4.52 9.88
N SER A 196 6.37 -4.49 8.58
CA SER A 196 7.67 -4.91 8.05
C SER A 196 8.71 -3.79 8.00
N HIS A 197 8.44 -2.64 8.61
CA HIS A 197 9.33 -1.48 8.62
C HIS A 197 9.73 -1.07 7.18
N ARG A 198 8.76 -0.88 6.29
CA ARG A 198 8.99 -0.31 4.94
C ARG A 198 8.18 0.98 4.78
N LYS A 199 8.79 1.99 4.15
CA LYS A 199 8.11 3.22 3.71
C LYS A 199 7.98 3.16 2.19
N SER A 200 6.92 3.75 1.66
CA SER A 200 6.71 3.92 0.23
C SER A 200 6.35 5.38 0.01
N PHE A 201 7.15 6.06 -0.81
CA PHE A 201 6.87 7.43 -1.22
C PHE A 201 5.64 7.45 -2.12
N PHE A 202 5.55 6.50 -3.05
CA PHE A 202 4.41 6.38 -3.96
C PHE A 202 3.09 6.22 -3.21
N GLN A 203 3.01 5.33 -2.20
CA GLN A 203 1.79 5.20 -1.40
C GLN A 203 1.49 6.42 -0.53
N ALA A 204 2.52 7.09 -0.02
CA ALA A 204 2.34 8.34 0.72
C ALA A 204 1.76 9.42 -0.20
N TRP A 205 2.30 9.54 -1.43
CA TRP A 205 1.82 10.45 -2.46
C TRP A 205 0.39 10.12 -2.91
N LEU A 206 0.02 8.85 -3.05
CA LEU A 206 -1.36 8.45 -3.35
C LEU A 206 -2.34 8.91 -2.25
N MET A 207 -1.94 8.82 -0.98
CA MET A 207 -2.78 9.29 0.13
C MET A 207 -2.83 10.82 0.23
N ASP A 208 -1.79 11.53 -0.24
CA ASP A 208 -1.74 12.99 -0.32
C ASP A 208 -2.79 13.57 -1.30
N HIS A 209 -3.28 12.77 -2.25
CA HIS A 209 -4.34 13.16 -3.19
C HIS A 209 -5.75 13.04 -2.61
N LEU A 210 -5.89 12.55 -1.39
CA LEU A 210 -7.19 12.42 -0.73
C LEU A 210 -7.64 13.78 -0.16
N PRO A 211 -8.95 14.04 -0.08
CA PRO A 211 -9.44 15.25 0.60
C PRO A 211 -9.02 15.27 2.07
N GLY A 212 -8.39 16.36 2.49
CA GLY A 212 -7.84 16.52 3.83
C GLY A 212 -6.73 15.51 4.17
N GLU A 213 -6.05 15.72 5.30
CA GLU A 213 -4.94 14.85 5.74
C GLU A 213 -5.16 14.29 7.15
N PHE A 214 -5.10 12.97 7.27
CA PHE A 214 -5.06 12.29 8.56
C PHE A 214 -3.66 12.32 9.18
N ASN A 215 -3.58 12.83 10.40
CA ASN A 215 -2.34 13.10 11.11
C ASN A 215 -2.26 12.31 12.43
N PHE A 216 -1.07 11.80 12.73
CA PHE A 216 -0.81 11.09 14.00
C PHE A 216 0.30 11.79 14.77
N PHE A 217 -0.04 12.30 15.96
CA PHE A 217 0.91 12.91 16.89
C PHE A 217 1.09 12.06 18.15
N VAL A 218 2.29 12.11 18.72
CA VAL A 218 2.57 11.61 20.06
C VAL A 218 3.10 12.73 20.95
N ILE A 219 2.42 12.91 22.08
CA ILE A 219 2.93 13.73 23.19
C ILE A 219 3.84 12.84 24.01
N ARG A 220 5.02 13.36 24.37
CA ARG A 220 6.13 12.56 24.91
C ARG A 220 6.28 12.75 26.42
N LYS A 221 6.96 11.81 27.08
CA LYS A 221 7.15 11.80 28.55
C LYS A 221 7.69 13.11 29.11
N THR A 222 8.53 13.83 28.37
CA THR A 222 9.03 15.14 28.82
C THR A 222 7.91 16.18 28.95
N ALA A 223 6.89 16.17 28.09
CA ALA A 223 5.74 17.06 28.23
C ALA A 223 4.99 16.78 29.54
N ARG A 224 4.74 15.49 29.84
CA ARG A 224 4.12 15.05 31.11
C ARG A 224 4.94 15.47 32.33
N LYS A 225 6.26 15.28 32.30
CA LYS A 225 7.16 15.67 33.40
C LYS A 225 7.03 17.16 33.76
N HIS A 226 6.72 18.00 32.77
CA HIS A 226 6.57 19.44 32.95
C HIS A 226 5.10 19.90 32.96
N GLY A 227 4.13 18.98 33.04
CA GLY A 227 2.70 19.32 33.14
C GLY A 227 2.10 19.95 31.88
N ARG A 228 2.69 19.74 30.70
CA ARG A 228 2.31 20.41 29.44
C ARG A 228 1.42 19.58 28.51
N GLU A 229 0.95 18.41 28.93
CA GLU A 229 0.15 17.51 28.06
C GLU A 229 -1.13 18.18 27.53
N ALA A 230 -1.94 18.77 28.43
CA ALA A 230 -3.20 19.43 28.06
C ALA A 230 -2.97 20.69 27.21
N GLU A 231 -1.88 21.42 27.46
CA GLU A 231 -1.50 22.58 26.65
C GLU A 231 -1.17 22.15 25.21
N ILE A 232 -0.43 21.06 25.02
CA ILE A 232 -0.10 20.57 23.68
C ILE A 232 -1.35 20.16 22.92
N VAL A 233 -2.30 19.49 23.57
CA VAL A 233 -3.59 19.14 22.93
C VAL A 233 -4.31 20.40 22.47
N LYS A 234 -4.39 21.44 23.32
CA LYS A 234 -4.97 22.75 22.93
C LYS A 234 -4.23 23.45 21.80
N VAL A 235 -2.92 23.25 21.68
CA VAL A 235 -2.16 23.77 20.53
C VAL A 235 -2.53 23.00 19.27
N LEU A 236 -2.67 21.68 19.33
CA LEU A 236 -3.10 20.87 18.19
C LEU A 236 -4.51 21.26 17.71
N GLU A 237 -5.45 21.51 18.63
CA GLU A 237 -6.81 21.98 18.33
C GLU A 237 -6.86 23.30 17.55
N LYS A 238 -5.80 24.12 17.58
CA LYS A 238 -5.72 25.36 16.78
C LYS A 238 -5.35 25.11 15.32
N HIS A 239 -4.76 23.96 15.03
CA HIS A 239 -4.22 23.62 13.71
C HIS A 239 -5.01 22.50 13.03
N TYR A 240 -5.70 21.66 13.81
CA TYR A 240 -6.36 20.44 13.34
C TYR A 240 -7.68 20.20 14.05
N GLU A 241 -8.55 19.41 13.43
CA GLU A 241 -9.64 18.75 14.10
C GLU A 241 -9.10 17.56 14.91
N VAL A 242 -9.34 17.53 16.22
CA VAL A 242 -8.95 16.39 17.06
C VAL A 242 -9.98 15.28 16.93
N MET A 243 -9.57 14.12 16.41
CA MET A 243 -10.43 12.94 16.28
C MET A 243 -10.43 12.09 17.56
N LYS A 244 -9.23 11.80 18.10
CA LYS A 244 -9.09 10.91 19.27
C LYS A 244 -7.83 11.22 20.07
N VAL A 245 -7.95 11.21 21.39
CA VAL A 245 -6.81 11.29 22.32
C VAL A 245 -6.75 9.97 23.11
N LEU A 246 -5.65 9.24 22.96
CA LEU A 246 -5.41 7.98 23.68
C LEU A 246 -4.31 8.17 24.72
N LYS A 247 -4.63 7.88 25.98
CA LYS A 247 -3.65 7.82 27.07
C LYS A 247 -2.97 6.46 27.13
N LEU A 248 -1.64 6.44 27.13
CA LEU A 248 -0.87 5.20 27.09
C LEU A 248 -0.50 4.71 28.51
N GLY A 249 -0.81 3.45 28.80
CA GLY A 249 -0.35 2.76 30.02
C GLY A 249 1.17 2.57 30.04
N PHE A 250 1.77 2.40 31.23
CA PHE A 250 3.24 2.34 31.37
C PHE A 250 3.91 1.25 30.52
N MET A 251 3.29 0.07 30.40
CA MET A 251 3.79 -1.02 29.56
C MET A 251 3.72 -0.67 28.07
N ASP A 252 2.60 -0.09 27.64
CA ASP A 252 2.39 0.36 26.25
C ASP A 252 3.41 1.43 25.85
N GLN A 253 3.73 2.38 26.74
CA GLN A 253 4.73 3.41 26.46
C GLN A 253 6.08 2.77 26.08
N LYS A 254 6.51 1.70 26.77
CA LYS A 254 7.77 1.01 26.49
C LYS A 254 7.72 0.19 25.19
N ILE A 255 6.63 -0.55 24.96
CA ILE A 255 6.48 -1.40 23.78
C ILE A 255 6.35 -0.52 22.53
N LYS A 256 5.49 0.49 22.56
CA LYS A 256 5.22 1.40 21.44
C LYS A 256 6.45 2.25 21.11
N ALA A 257 7.23 2.70 22.10
CA ALA A 257 8.50 3.38 21.82
C ALA A 257 9.52 2.50 21.07
N ARG A 258 9.56 1.18 21.31
CA ARG A 258 10.48 0.28 20.60
C ARG A 258 10.03 -0.01 19.17
N LYS A 259 8.71 -0.02 18.93
CA LYS A 259 8.10 -0.33 17.64
C LYS A 259 7.91 0.89 16.74
N MET A 260 7.63 2.06 17.33
CA MET A 260 7.55 3.31 16.57
C MET A 260 8.90 3.61 15.95
N ARG A 261 8.88 3.84 14.64
CA ARG A 261 10.08 4.04 13.84
C ARG A 261 10.75 5.37 14.21
N GLY A 262 12.06 5.44 13.96
CA GLY A 262 12.86 6.64 14.20
C GLY A 262 13.77 6.59 15.42
N ASN A 263 13.57 5.68 16.39
CA ASN A 263 14.46 5.37 17.55
C ASN A 263 15.08 6.55 18.34
N LYS A 264 14.69 7.80 18.05
CA LYS A 264 15.21 9.04 18.64
C LYS A 264 14.37 9.43 19.86
N TRP A 265 14.16 8.47 20.76
CA TRP A 265 13.39 8.66 21.98
C TRP A 265 14.18 9.36 23.09
N ARG A 266 15.51 9.43 22.97
CA ARG A 266 16.44 9.98 23.98
C ARG A 266 16.06 11.39 24.45
N ASN A 267 15.61 12.23 23.53
CA ASN A 267 15.41 13.66 23.78
C ASN A 267 14.02 14.03 24.32
N GLY A 268 13.07 13.10 24.43
CA GLY A 268 11.73 13.42 24.97
C GLY A 268 11.10 12.28 25.76
N GLY A 269 11.76 11.13 25.82
CA GLY A 269 11.21 9.90 26.37
C GLY A 269 10.17 9.24 25.45
N PRO A 270 9.55 8.15 25.93
CA PRO A 270 8.51 7.41 25.20
C PRO A 270 7.24 8.25 25.00
N PRO A 271 6.36 7.87 24.06
CA PRO A 271 5.05 8.50 23.92
C PRO A 271 4.23 8.28 25.20
N VAL A 272 3.39 9.25 25.59
CA VAL A 272 2.49 9.18 26.74
C VAL A 272 1.03 9.41 26.36
N LEU A 273 0.79 10.23 25.35
CA LEU A 273 -0.49 10.34 24.64
C LEU A 273 -0.24 10.10 23.16
N ALA A 274 -1.17 9.41 22.51
CA ALA A 274 -1.33 9.42 21.06
C ALA A 274 -2.54 10.31 20.72
N VAL A 275 -2.41 11.15 19.71
CA VAL A 275 -3.43 12.09 19.27
C VAL A 275 -3.63 11.90 17.79
N LEU A 276 -4.84 11.50 17.41
CA LEU A 276 -5.29 11.37 16.04
C LEU A 276 -6.00 12.66 15.65
N LEU A 277 -5.62 13.19 14.50
CA LEU A 277 -6.00 14.50 14.02
C LEU A 277 -6.42 14.41 12.56
N PHE A 278 -7.31 15.31 12.15
CA PHE A 278 -7.68 15.52 10.77
C PHE A 278 -7.44 16.98 10.40
N ASP A 279 -6.76 17.20 9.27
CA ASP A 279 -6.58 18.52 8.69
C ASP A 279 -7.52 18.67 7.49
N PRO A 280 -8.58 19.49 7.57
CA PRO A 280 -9.48 19.66 6.45
C PRO A 280 -8.85 20.45 5.30
N GLU A 281 -7.77 21.19 5.55
CA GLU A 281 -7.12 22.07 4.59
C GLU A 281 -5.59 22.00 4.76
N PRO A 282 -4.97 20.85 4.43
CA PRO A 282 -3.53 20.67 4.57
C PRO A 282 -2.79 21.70 3.72
N GLY A 283 -1.76 22.33 4.30
CA GLY A 283 -0.96 23.32 3.60
C GLY A 283 0.16 22.68 2.78
N VAL A 284 0.57 23.31 1.68
CA VAL A 284 1.54 22.73 0.75
C VAL A 284 2.97 23.01 1.21
N THR A 285 3.82 21.98 1.29
CA THR A 285 5.24 22.18 1.57
C THR A 285 6.01 22.87 0.44
N THR A 286 6.90 23.79 0.82
CA THR A 286 7.83 24.48 -0.09
C THR A 286 8.86 23.53 -0.70
N GLU A 287 9.47 23.90 -1.84
CA GLU A 287 10.54 23.11 -2.44
C GLU A 287 11.76 22.95 -1.51
N GLU A 288 12.11 24.00 -0.76
CA GLU A 288 13.16 23.98 0.24
C GLU A 288 12.87 22.98 1.36
N ASP A 289 11.64 22.99 1.88
CA ASP A 289 11.24 22.02 2.90
C ASP A 289 11.22 20.60 2.34
N ARG A 290 10.76 20.36 1.10
CA ARG A 290 10.77 19.04 0.46
C ARG A 290 12.17 18.49 0.24
N LYS A 291 13.17 19.33 -0.03
CA LYS A 291 14.59 18.92 -0.11
C LYS A 291 15.10 18.36 1.23
N ILE A 292 14.60 18.86 2.35
CA ILE A 292 15.02 18.45 3.71
C ILE A 292 14.11 17.33 4.27
N HIS A 293 12.82 17.40 3.95
CA HIS A 293 11.73 16.60 4.48
C HIS A 293 10.86 16.07 3.34
N PRO A 294 11.38 15.19 2.47
CA PRO A 294 10.69 14.78 1.24
C PRO A 294 9.36 14.06 1.49
N PHE A 295 9.15 13.49 2.67
CA PHE A 295 7.93 12.77 3.04
C PHE A 295 6.92 13.63 3.81
N VAL A 296 7.19 14.92 4.05
CA VAL A 296 6.26 15.83 4.71
C VAL A 296 5.54 16.63 3.64
N PHE A 297 4.26 16.33 3.43
CA PHE A 297 3.45 16.99 2.40
C PHE A 297 2.63 18.14 2.97
N ASN A 298 2.15 18.00 4.21
CA ASN A 298 1.47 19.05 4.95
C ASN A 298 2.42 19.94 5.77
N ASP A 299 2.56 21.20 5.36
CA ASP A 299 3.45 22.18 5.99
C ASP A 299 3.00 22.61 7.39
N ARG A 300 1.71 22.45 7.73
CA ARG A 300 1.17 22.83 9.04
C ARG A 300 1.92 22.11 10.14
N GLN A 301 2.40 20.89 9.90
CA GLN A 301 3.21 20.12 10.86
C GLN A 301 4.47 20.87 11.34
N PHE A 302 4.98 21.86 10.60
CA PHE A 302 6.17 22.62 11.01
C PHE A 302 5.95 23.56 12.19
N PHE A 303 4.70 23.83 12.60
CA PHE A 303 4.37 24.58 13.83
C PHE A 303 5.10 23.99 15.06
N LYS A 304 5.37 22.67 15.06
CA LYS A 304 6.08 21.95 16.13
C LYS A 304 7.48 22.51 16.43
N ARG A 305 8.13 23.14 15.45
CA ARG A 305 9.43 23.83 15.64
C ARG A 305 9.26 25.01 16.60
N GLY A 306 8.29 25.89 16.34
CA GLY A 306 7.95 27.02 17.21
C GLY A 306 7.44 26.58 18.59
N TYR A 307 6.58 25.55 18.64
CA TYR A 307 6.11 25.02 19.93
C TYR A 307 7.26 24.47 20.78
N ARG A 308 8.22 23.75 20.17
CA ARG A 308 9.38 23.24 20.90
C ARG A 308 10.21 24.37 21.51
N GLU A 309 10.43 25.46 20.78
CA GLU A 309 11.13 26.63 21.32
C GLU A 309 10.37 27.27 22.49
N HIS A 310 9.05 27.43 22.36
CA HIS A 310 8.20 27.89 23.44
C HIS A 310 8.30 26.99 24.68
N PHE A 311 8.22 25.67 24.49
CA PHE A 311 8.35 24.69 25.57
C PHE A 311 9.70 24.79 26.28
N LEU A 312 10.79 24.98 25.54
CA LEU A 312 12.13 25.12 26.13
C LEU A 312 12.30 26.44 26.90
N LYS A 313 11.67 27.54 26.44
CA LYS A 313 11.70 28.84 27.12
C LYS A 313 10.82 28.88 28.38
N SER A 314 9.71 28.16 28.37
CA SER A 314 8.69 28.17 29.43
C SER A 314 8.83 27.05 30.46
N THR A 315 9.89 26.23 30.37
CA THR A 315 10.13 25.11 31.28
C THR A 315 11.61 24.98 31.63
N SER A 316 11.91 24.21 32.67
CA SER A 316 13.28 23.81 33.03
C SER A 316 13.79 22.59 32.24
N ALA A 317 13.20 22.30 31.08
CA ALA A 317 13.59 21.14 30.28
C ALA A 317 14.98 21.33 29.66
N HIS A 318 15.71 20.23 29.48
CA HIS A 318 17.02 20.26 28.82
C HIS A 318 16.91 20.83 27.40
N ARG A 319 17.91 21.59 26.91
CA ARG A 319 17.89 22.25 25.58
C ARG A 319 17.56 21.36 24.38
N LYS A 320 17.84 20.05 24.49
CA LYS A 320 17.53 19.07 23.45
C LYS A 320 16.12 18.47 23.61
N ALA A 321 15.36 18.87 24.62
CA ALA A 321 14.06 18.30 24.91
C ALA A 321 13.13 18.43 23.70
N ASN A 322 12.41 17.36 23.38
CA ASN A 322 11.40 17.37 22.34
C ASN A 322 10.08 16.82 22.90
N PRO A 323 9.10 17.68 23.22
CA PRO A 323 7.84 17.29 23.86
C PRO A 323 6.85 16.61 22.92
N LEU A 324 7.00 16.78 21.61
CA LEU A 324 6.00 16.41 20.60
C LEU A 324 6.68 15.75 19.40
N HIS A 325 6.00 14.78 18.80
CA HIS A 325 6.43 14.17 17.54
C HIS A 325 5.19 13.86 16.70
N SER A 326 5.32 13.91 15.38
CA SER A 326 4.29 13.57 14.41
C SER A 326 4.82 12.53 13.45
N THR A 327 3.91 11.79 12.81
CA THR A 327 4.19 11.12 11.54
C THR A 327 4.47 12.16 10.46
N ASP A 328 5.18 11.77 9.40
CA ASP A 328 5.55 12.70 8.33
C ASP A 328 4.39 12.96 7.35
N ASN A 329 3.49 12.00 7.14
CA ASN A 329 2.33 12.06 6.24
C ASN A 329 1.22 11.09 6.69
N GLU A 330 0.10 11.07 5.96
CA GLU A 330 -1.03 10.17 6.22
C GLU A 330 -0.68 8.68 6.13
N ALA A 331 0.11 8.25 5.14
CA ALA A 331 0.51 6.84 5.04
C ALA A 331 1.26 6.38 6.29
N GLU A 332 2.09 7.24 6.87
CA GLU A 332 2.69 6.97 8.17
C GLU A 332 1.67 6.96 9.30
N ALA A 333 0.71 7.88 9.34
CA ALA A 333 -0.35 7.91 10.34
C ALA A 333 -1.17 6.60 10.33
N ILE A 334 -1.65 6.20 9.15
CA ILE A 334 -2.39 4.95 8.91
C ILE A 334 -1.53 3.74 9.29
N GLY A 335 -0.26 3.71 8.84
CA GLY A 335 0.66 2.61 9.11
C GLY A 335 0.94 2.37 10.59
N HIS A 336 0.77 3.40 11.45
CA HIS A 336 0.94 3.26 12.89
C HIS A 336 -0.33 2.82 13.62
N LEU A 337 -1.52 2.87 13.01
CA LEU A 337 -2.78 2.55 13.70
C LEU A 337 -2.77 1.15 14.38
N PRO A 338 -2.34 0.05 13.73
CA PRO A 338 -2.31 -1.27 14.36
C PRO A 338 -1.34 -1.38 15.56
N MET A 339 -0.41 -0.43 15.71
CA MET A 339 0.49 -0.37 16.86
C MET A 339 -0.20 0.20 18.11
N PHE A 340 -1.22 1.03 17.92
CA PHE A 340 -1.87 1.78 19.00
C PHE A 340 -3.27 1.28 19.34
N PHE A 341 -3.96 0.69 18.38
CA PHE A 341 -5.38 0.35 18.43
C PHE A 341 -5.59 -1.11 18.00
N ASN A 342 -6.64 -1.74 18.53
CA ASN A 342 -7.06 -3.06 18.06
C ASN A 342 -7.81 -2.96 16.72
N LYS A 343 -8.13 -4.10 16.07
CA LYS A 343 -8.75 -4.11 14.74
C LYS A 343 -10.07 -3.35 14.66
N ASP A 344 -10.93 -3.49 15.66
CA ASP A 344 -12.25 -2.83 15.68
C ASP A 344 -12.10 -1.32 15.85
N GLU A 345 -11.19 -0.89 16.72
CA GLU A 345 -10.85 0.53 16.86
C GLU A 345 -10.24 1.12 15.58
N VAL A 346 -9.38 0.37 14.89
CA VAL A 346 -8.83 0.82 13.60
C VAL A 346 -9.95 0.98 12.57
N ALA A 347 -10.86 0.02 12.46
CA ALA A 347 -12.00 0.11 11.55
C ALA A 347 -12.85 1.37 11.84
N GLN A 348 -13.18 1.61 13.12
CA GLN A 348 -13.95 2.78 13.51
C GLN A 348 -13.24 4.11 13.21
N ILE A 349 -11.92 4.17 13.40
CA ILE A 349 -11.12 5.37 13.09
C ILE A 349 -11.13 5.64 11.58
N LEU A 350 -11.01 4.60 10.76
CA LEU A 350 -11.03 4.74 9.31
C LEU A 350 -12.41 5.14 8.80
N GLU A 351 -13.49 4.63 9.40
CA GLU A 351 -14.86 5.04 9.09
C GLU A 351 -15.11 6.52 9.45
N ASP A 352 -14.69 6.99 10.65
CA ASP A 352 -14.79 8.42 11.00
C ASP A 352 -13.96 9.29 10.06
N LEU A 353 -12.80 8.82 9.61
CA LEU A 353 -12.00 9.53 8.61
C LEU A 353 -12.74 9.64 7.27
N ASP A 354 -13.39 8.57 6.81
CA ASP A 354 -14.15 8.57 5.55
C ASP A 354 -15.35 9.54 5.64
N LEU A 355 -16.09 9.53 6.76
CA LEU A 355 -17.20 10.48 7.00
C LEU A 355 -16.75 11.94 6.95
N ARG A 356 -15.54 12.25 7.44
CA ARG A 356 -14.97 13.61 7.37
C ARG A 356 -14.64 14.01 5.94
N ARG A 357 -14.11 13.09 5.14
CA ARG A 357 -13.81 13.32 3.72
C ARG A 357 -15.07 13.57 2.91
N GLU A 358 -16.08 12.73 3.09
CA GLU A 358 -17.37 12.90 2.43
C GLU A 358 -18.02 14.25 2.77
N LYS A 359 -17.82 14.75 4.00
CA LYS A 359 -18.29 16.07 4.40
C LYS A 359 -17.56 17.18 3.64
N LEU A 360 -16.24 17.10 3.50
CA LEU A 360 -15.45 18.09 2.74
C LEU A 360 -15.80 18.11 1.25
N GLU A 361 -16.02 16.95 0.65
CA GLU A 361 -16.42 16.86 -0.75
C GLU A 361 -17.79 17.53 -1.00
N LYS A 362 -18.73 17.39 -0.06
CA LYS A 362 -20.04 18.06 -0.11
C LYS A 362 -19.98 19.57 0.12
N GLU A 363 -18.93 20.07 0.77
CA GLU A 363 -18.74 21.51 1.03
C GLU A 363 -17.97 22.19 -0.11
N THR A 364 -17.26 21.43 -0.94
CA THR A 364 -16.43 21.94 -2.04
C THR A 364 -17.02 21.70 -3.44
N GLY A 365 -17.96 20.76 -3.59
CA GLY A 365 -18.77 20.53 -4.80
C GLY A 365 -20.08 21.29 -4.78
#